data_AF-A0A519B9F8-F1
#
_entry.id   AF-A0A519B9F8-F1
#
_cell.length_a   1.000
_cell.length_b   1.000
_cell.length_c   1.000
_cell.angle_alpha   90.00
_cell.angle_beta   90.00
_cell.angle_gamma   90.00
#
_symmetry.space_group_name_H-M   'P 1'
#
loop_
_entity.id
_entity.type
_entity.pdbx_description
1 polymer ?
#
loop_
_entity_poly.entity_id
_entity_poly.type
_entity_poly.pdbx_seq_one_letter_code
_entity_poly.pdbx_strand_id
1 'polypeptide(L)'
;MDLRKITRRDFIKSTALFAGAAAINPVNLLKFKPVGNLTIMWNSDSHAHLKPVLYREPSVNIGPRAMNGRPGHLVGDSFNLYYDINPGSAMDYFCSYNNFAKHANQYGPMGGYAHMAAVFNKIKEERHGKTIMLDTGDSWQGTGIALLTKGRQPEYFRRRLWIL
;
A
#
# COMPACT_ATOMS: atom_id res chain seq x y z
N MET A 1 36.44 -15.13 3.07
CA MET A 1 36.65 -14.35 1.84
C MET A 1 37.81 -13.39 2.13
N ASP A 2 38.94 -13.51 1.43
CA ASP A 2 40.12 -12.67 1.69
C ASP A 2 39.90 -11.27 1.07
N LEU A 3 39.63 -10.28 1.92
CA LEU A 3 39.31 -8.90 1.51
C LEU A 3 40.47 -8.19 0.79
N ARG A 4 41.68 -8.76 0.83
CA ARG A 4 42.91 -8.20 0.25
C ARG A 4 43.03 -8.38 -1.27
N LYS A 5 42.13 -9.14 -1.91
CA LYS A 5 42.14 -9.43 -3.37
C LYS A 5 40.91 -8.90 -4.13
N ILE A 6 40.13 -7.98 -3.55
CA ILE A 6 38.95 -7.42 -4.22
C ILE A 6 39.41 -6.35 -5.22
N THR A 7 39.15 -6.57 -6.51
CA THR A 7 39.44 -5.55 -7.54
C THR A 7 38.32 -4.50 -7.58
N ARG A 8 38.60 -3.30 -8.12
CA ARG A 8 37.57 -2.25 -8.32
C ARG A 8 36.34 -2.76 -9.09
N ARG A 9 36.54 -3.64 -10.07
CA ARG A 9 35.47 -4.24 -10.85
C ARG A 9 34.60 -5.18 -10.01
N ASP A 10 35.21 -5.94 -9.12
CA ASP A 10 34.47 -6.83 -8.21
C ASP A 10 33.72 -6.04 -7.14
N PHE A 11 34.30 -4.93 -6.67
CA PHE A 11 33.62 -3.99 -5.78
C PHE A 11 32.38 -3.39 -6.46
N ILE A 12 32.51 -2.85 -7.68
CA ILE A 12 31.40 -2.25 -8.45
C ILE A 12 30.33 -3.29 -8.76
N LYS A 13 30.70 -4.50 -9.18
CA LYS A 13 29.74 -5.58 -9.43
C LYS A 13 29.00 -5.98 -8.16
N SER A 14 29.71 -6.10 -7.05
CA SER A 14 29.11 -6.45 -5.76
C SER A 14 28.17 -5.34 -5.29
N THR A 15 28.59 -4.07 -5.34
CA THR A 15 27.71 -2.93 -5.00
C THR A 15 26.50 -2.83 -5.92
N ALA A 16 26.65 -3.06 -7.22
CA ALA A 16 25.54 -3.10 -8.16
C ALA A 16 24.57 -4.26 -7.87
N LEU A 17 25.08 -5.44 -7.50
CA LEU A 17 24.27 -6.59 -7.11
C LEU A 17 23.50 -6.32 -5.82
N PHE A 18 24.14 -5.74 -4.79
CA PHE A 18 23.49 -5.36 -3.54
C PHE A 18 22.48 -4.22 -3.74
N ALA A 19 22.79 -3.23 -4.57
CA ALA A 19 21.85 -2.16 -4.91
C ALA A 19 20.64 -2.70 -5.69
N GLY A 20 20.84 -3.63 -6.62
CA GLY A 20 19.76 -4.30 -7.34
C GLY A 20 18.91 -5.21 -6.46
N ALA A 21 19.51 -5.86 -5.46
CA ALA A 21 18.80 -6.68 -4.47
C ALA A 21 18.04 -5.83 -3.43
N ALA A 22 18.52 -4.63 -3.11
CA ALA A 22 17.86 -3.68 -2.23
C ALA A 22 16.76 -2.87 -2.93
N ALA A 23 16.70 -2.91 -4.28
CA ALA A 23 15.64 -2.26 -5.03
C ALA A 23 14.29 -2.91 -4.71
N ILE A 24 13.34 -2.11 -4.26
CA ILE A 24 11.96 -2.56 -4.05
C ILE A 24 11.41 -2.96 -5.41
N ASN A 25 11.15 -4.26 -5.58
CA ASN A 25 10.51 -4.75 -6.79
C ASN A 25 8.98 -4.75 -6.58
N PRO A 26 8.24 -3.81 -7.20
CA PRO A 26 6.78 -3.73 -7.03
C PRO A 26 6.08 -5.01 -7.49
N VAL A 27 6.64 -5.75 -8.45
CA VAL A 27 6.11 -7.05 -8.89
C VAL A 27 6.11 -8.06 -7.74
N ASN A 28 7.12 -8.03 -6.87
CA ASN A 28 7.17 -8.93 -5.72
C ASN A 28 6.15 -8.57 -4.63
N LEU A 29 5.85 -7.28 -4.44
CA LEU A 29 4.84 -6.83 -3.47
C LEU A 29 3.42 -7.25 -3.86
N LEU A 30 3.16 -7.41 -5.16
CA LEU A 30 1.87 -7.81 -5.69
C LEU A 30 1.69 -9.33 -5.84
N LYS A 31 2.72 -10.14 -5.55
CA LYS A 31 2.60 -11.60 -5.66
C LYS A 31 1.69 -12.14 -4.57
N PHE A 32 0.68 -12.89 -4.98
CA PHE A 32 -0.16 -13.68 -4.07
C PHE A 32 -0.42 -15.06 -4.66
N LYS A 33 -0.77 -16.02 -3.80
CA LYS A 33 -1.24 -17.33 -4.24
C LYS A 33 -2.77 -17.26 -4.41
N PRO A 34 -3.32 -17.48 -5.63
CA PRO A 34 -4.76 -17.54 -5.80
C PRO A 34 -5.35 -18.70 -4.99
N VAL A 35 -6.38 -18.41 -4.19
CA VAL A 35 -7.11 -19.41 -3.37
C VAL A 35 -8.62 -19.24 -3.55
N GLY A 36 -9.37 -20.33 -3.39
CA GLY A 36 -10.84 -20.32 -3.50
C GLY A 36 -11.39 -19.99 -4.90
N ASN A 37 -12.71 -19.88 -4.98
CA ASN A 37 -13.45 -19.71 -6.24
C ASN A 37 -13.77 -18.27 -6.61
N LEU A 38 -13.70 -17.35 -5.64
CA LEU A 38 -14.03 -15.94 -5.80
C LEU A 38 -12.97 -15.11 -5.06
N THR A 39 -12.55 -14.00 -5.64
CA THR A 39 -11.72 -12.99 -4.97
C THR A 39 -12.51 -11.71 -4.79
N ILE A 40 -12.63 -11.26 -3.55
CA ILE A 40 -13.22 -9.97 -3.23
C ILE A 40 -12.09 -8.96 -3.15
N MET A 41 -12.11 -7.98 -4.05
CA MET A 41 -11.27 -6.79 -3.97
C MET A 41 -12.10 -5.69 -3.31
N TRP A 42 -11.48 -4.94 -2.42
CA TRP A 42 -12.19 -3.99 -1.58
C TRP A 42 -11.40 -2.68 -1.44
N ASN A 43 -12.11 -1.57 -1.48
CA ASN A 43 -11.60 -0.23 -1.20
C ASN A 43 -12.63 0.54 -0.35
N SER A 44 -12.15 1.41 0.51
CA SER A 44 -12.97 2.32 1.32
C SER A 44 -12.22 3.62 1.56
N ASP A 45 -12.94 4.69 1.88
CA ASP A 45 -12.41 5.93 2.45
C ASP A 45 -11.25 6.52 1.62
N SER A 46 -11.35 6.44 0.29
CA SER A 46 -10.32 6.99 -0.58
C SER A 46 -10.29 8.52 -0.55
N HIS A 47 -11.35 9.14 -0.03
CA HIS A 47 -11.53 10.58 0.08
C HIS A 47 -11.20 11.35 -1.21
N ALA A 48 -11.53 10.75 -2.35
CA ALA A 48 -11.24 11.30 -3.67
C ALA A 48 -9.75 11.64 -3.89
N HIS A 49 -8.82 10.92 -3.26
CA HIS A 49 -7.38 11.00 -3.54
C HIS A 49 -7.05 10.34 -4.88
N LEU A 50 -7.28 11.09 -5.96
CA LEU A 50 -7.03 10.62 -7.33
C LEU A 50 -5.54 10.43 -7.62
N LYS A 51 -4.69 11.24 -6.97
CA LYS A 51 -3.22 11.18 -7.08
C LYS A 51 -2.63 10.50 -5.83
N PRO A 52 -1.45 9.87 -5.95
CA PRO A 52 -0.75 9.32 -4.80
C PRO A 52 -0.46 10.39 -3.73
N VAL A 53 -0.53 9.99 -2.47
CA VAL A 53 -0.27 10.84 -1.31
C VAL A 53 0.62 10.14 -0.28
N LEU A 54 1.30 10.93 0.54
CA LEU A 54 1.94 10.44 1.76
C LEU A 54 0.87 10.45 2.86
N TYR A 55 0.50 9.26 3.35
CA TYR A 55 -0.50 9.08 4.40
C TYR A 55 0.13 8.33 5.56
N ARG A 56 0.14 8.93 6.76
CA ARG A 56 0.75 8.35 7.96
C ARG A 56 -0.36 7.93 8.92
N GLU A 57 -0.30 6.69 9.37
CA GLU A 57 -1.18 6.17 10.43
C GLU A 57 -1.02 6.95 11.74
N PRO A 58 -2.04 6.97 12.62
CA PRO A 58 -2.00 7.72 13.86
C PRO A 58 -0.93 7.17 14.81
N SER A 59 -0.24 8.08 15.52
CA SER A 59 0.72 7.69 16.58
C SER A 59 0.05 7.39 17.92
N VAL A 60 -1.19 7.83 18.09
CA VAL A 60 -1.99 7.65 19.29
C VAL A 60 -3.43 7.46 18.84
N ASN A 61 -4.11 6.45 19.39
CA ASN A 61 -5.53 6.20 19.15
C ASN A 61 -6.20 5.76 20.45
N ILE A 62 -6.81 6.73 21.15
CA ILE A 62 -7.39 6.51 22.49
C ILE A 62 -8.86 6.14 22.32
N GLY A 63 -9.23 4.97 22.86
CA GLY A 63 -10.61 4.47 22.85
C GLY A 63 -11.16 4.22 24.26
N PRO A 64 -12.43 3.80 24.35
CA PRO A 64 -13.01 3.33 25.61
C PRO A 64 -12.19 2.19 26.20
N ARG A 65 -12.16 2.07 27.54
CA ARG A 65 -11.38 1.03 28.25
C ARG A 65 -11.63 -0.39 27.72
N ALA A 66 -12.87 -0.71 27.33
CA ALA A 66 -13.26 -2.01 26.79
C ALA A 66 -12.57 -2.37 25.46
N MET A 67 -12.02 -1.38 24.75
CA MET A 67 -11.32 -1.54 23.48
C MET A 67 -9.80 -1.53 23.61
N ASN A 68 -9.26 -1.43 24.83
CA ASN A 68 -7.82 -1.45 25.04
C ASN A 68 -7.20 -2.76 24.53
N GLY A 69 -6.16 -2.66 23.71
CA GLY A 69 -5.49 -3.80 23.10
C GLY A 69 -6.29 -4.52 22.00
N ARG A 70 -7.36 -3.91 21.46
CA ARG A 70 -8.19 -4.49 20.40
C ARG A 70 -7.99 -3.77 19.06
N PRO A 71 -8.18 -4.47 17.92
CA PRO A 71 -8.22 -3.85 16.60
C PRO A 71 -9.14 -2.62 16.56
N GLY A 72 -8.70 -1.60 15.84
CA GLY A 72 -9.32 -0.27 15.84
C GLY A 72 -8.68 0.72 16.84
N HIS A 73 -7.88 0.25 17.81
CA HIS A 73 -7.13 1.10 18.75
C HIS A 73 -5.67 0.67 18.95
N LEU A 74 -5.17 -0.26 18.12
CA LEU A 74 -3.75 -0.62 18.09
C LEU A 74 -2.99 0.36 17.18
N VAL A 75 -1.80 0.78 17.62
CA VAL A 75 -0.90 1.66 16.86
C VAL A 75 0.55 1.18 16.99
N GLY A 76 1.41 1.55 16.04
CA GLY A 76 2.85 1.34 16.14
C GLY A 76 3.23 -0.14 16.30
N ASP A 77 4.19 -0.41 17.19
CA ASP A 77 4.69 -1.76 17.47
C ASP A 77 3.60 -2.72 17.97
N SER A 78 2.58 -2.20 18.66
CA SER A 78 1.47 -3.03 19.14
C SER A 78 0.60 -3.54 17.98
N PHE A 79 0.40 -2.72 16.95
CA PHE A 79 -0.30 -3.16 15.72
C PHE A 79 0.54 -4.23 15.01
N ASN A 80 1.83 -3.98 14.83
CA ASN A 80 2.73 -4.90 14.15
C ASN A 80 2.81 -6.25 14.87
N LEU A 81 2.93 -6.25 16.19
CA LEU A 81 2.96 -7.47 16.99
C LEU A 81 1.66 -8.27 16.85
N TYR A 82 0.50 -7.60 16.87
CA TYR A 82 -0.80 -8.27 16.80
C TYR A 82 -1.03 -8.96 15.44
N TYR A 83 -0.56 -8.36 14.35
CA TYR A 83 -0.75 -8.86 12.98
C TYR A 83 0.47 -9.58 12.40
N ASP A 84 1.51 -9.81 13.20
CA ASP A 84 2.78 -10.44 12.78
C ASP A 84 3.43 -9.72 11.58
N ILE A 85 3.47 -8.37 11.66
CA ILE A 85 4.06 -7.53 10.63
C ILE A 85 5.52 -7.26 10.98
N ASN A 86 6.41 -7.61 10.06
CA ASN A 86 7.83 -7.32 10.18
C ASN A 86 8.11 -5.82 10.20
N PRO A 87 8.75 -5.28 11.25
CA PRO A 87 9.18 -3.89 11.29
C PRO A 87 10.07 -3.53 10.10
N GLY A 88 9.85 -2.36 9.52
CA GLY A 88 10.57 -1.85 8.37
C GLY A 88 10.12 -2.41 7.01
N SER A 89 9.12 -3.29 6.98
CA SER A 89 8.55 -3.82 5.74
C SER A 89 7.63 -2.83 5.04
N ALA A 90 7.24 -3.12 3.79
CA ALA A 90 6.23 -2.32 3.09
C ALA A 90 4.86 -2.33 3.80
N MET A 91 4.55 -3.42 4.51
CA MET A 91 3.33 -3.52 5.31
C MET A 91 3.42 -2.67 6.57
N ASP A 92 4.58 -2.60 7.23
CA ASP A 92 4.81 -1.67 8.35
C ASP A 92 4.63 -0.21 7.89
N TYR A 93 5.16 0.15 6.71
CA TYR A 93 4.95 1.49 6.14
C TYR A 93 3.46 1.82 5.89
N PHE A 94 2.65 0.83 5.52
CA PHE A 94 1.22 1.01 5.28
C PHE A 94 0.40 1.04 6.57
N CYS A 95 0.73 0.19 7.55
CA CYS A 95 -0.09 -0.02 8.74
C CYS A 95 0.37 0.72 10.00
N SER A 96 1.53 1.35 9.98
CA SER A 96 2.14 1.96 11.16
C SER A 96 2.72 3.33 10.87
N TYR A 97 2.89 4.11 11.94
CA TYR A 97 3.59 5.39 11.87
C TYR A 97 5.11 5.27 12.05
N ASN A 98 5.57 4.10 12.47
CA ASN A 98 6.97 3.86 12.78
C ASN A 98 7.85 4.17 11.57
N ASN A 99 8.91 4.95 11.78
CA ASN A 99 9.87 5.31 10.74
C ASN A 99 9.26 5.89 9.45
N PHE A 100 8.06 6.49 9.52
CA PHE A 100 7.32 6.94 8.35
C PHE A 100 8.15 7.79 7.38
N ALA A 101 8.92 8.76 7.87
CA ALA A 101 9.76 9.61 7.01
C ALA A 101 10.83 8.81 6.24
N LYS A 102 11.44 7.81 6.89
CA LYS A 102 12.42 6.92 6.25
C LYS A 102 11.75 6.08 5.17
N HIS A 103 10.59 5.50 5.49
CA HIS A 103 9.84 4.67 4.54
C HIS A 103 9.23 5.48 3.40
N ALA A 104 8.76 6.69 3.65
CA ALA A 104 8.29 7.62 2.62
C ALA A 104 9.38 7.94 1.60
N ASN A 105 10.63 8.14 2.05
CA ASN A 105 11.76 8.33 1.15
C ASN A 105 12.12 7.06 0.37
N GLN A 106 11.85 5.88 0.92
CA GLN A 106 12.19 4.59 0.32
C GLN A 106 11.12 4.09 -0.68
N TYR A 107 9.84 4.17 -0.29
CA TYR A 107 8.70 3.62 -1.03
C TYR A 107 7.91 4.68 -1.79
N GLY A 108 8.01 5.96 -1.40
CA GLY A 108 7.26 7.05 -2.01
C GLY A 108 5.79 7.13 -1.57
N PRO A 109 5.00 8.00 -2.23
CA PRO A 109 3.57 8.15 -1.96
C PRO A 109 2.76 6.93 -2.41
N MET A 110 1.65 6.69 -1.72
CA MET A 110 0.77 5.55 -1.92
C MET A 110 -0.63 5.95 -2.39
N GLY A 111 -1.44 4.98 -2.79
CA GLY A 111 -2.77 5.20 -3.34
C GLY A 111 -2.74 5.84 -4.73
N GLY A 112 -3.75 6.65 -5.02
CA GLY A 112 -4.00 7.16 -6.36
C GLY A 112 -4.74 6.15 -7.24
N TYR A 113 -5.74 6.64 -7.96
CA TYR A 113 -6.72 5.75 -8.63
C TYR A 113 -6.09 4.96 -9.78
N ALA A 114 -5.13 5.55 -10.49
CA ALA A 114 -4.40 4.86 -11.55
C ALA A 114 -3.56 3.69 -11.01
N HIS A 115 -2.89 3.86 -9.88
CA HIS A 115 -2.09 2.80 -9.25
C HIS A 115 -2.99 1.67 -8.74
N MET A 116 -4.06 2.02 -8.03
CA MET A 116 -5.02 1.03 -7.51
C MET A 116 -5.68 0.25 -8.65
N ALA A 117 -6.03 0.91 -9.76
CA ALA A 117 -6.58 0.23 -10.94
C ALA A 117 -5.60 -0.75 -11.58
N ALA A 118 -4.31 -0.40 -11.66
CA ALA A 118 -3.29 -1.33 -12.15
C ALA A 118 -3.20 -2.60 -11.27
N VAL A 119 -3.28 -2.44 -9.94
CA VAL A 119 -3.30 -3.57 -9.00
C VAL A 119 -4.56 -4.41 -9.18
N PHE A 120 -5.74 -3.80 -9.28
CA PHE A 120 -6.98 -4.55 -9.43
C PHE A 120 -7.07 -5.26 -10.78
N ASN A 121 -6.64 -4.64 -11.87
CA ASN A 121 -6.59 -5.29 -13.17
C ASN A 121 -5.64 -6.49 -13.16
N LYS A 122 -4.47 -6.36 -12.51
CA LYS A 122 -3.54 -7.47 -12.32
C LYS A 122 -4.19 -8.63 -11.56
N ILE A 123 -4.91 -8.35 -10.48
CA ILE A 123 -5.65 -9.37 -9.72
C ILE A 123 -6.76 -9.99 -10.58
N LYS A 124 -7.55 -9.19 -11.31
CA LYS A 124 -8.59 -9.67 -12.24
C LYS A 124 -8.05 -10.66 -13.26
N GLU A 125 -6.92 -10.32 -13.89
CA GLU A 125 -6.23 -11.17 -14.87
C GLU A 125 -5.76 -12.48 -14.25
N GLU A 126 -5.07 -12.43 -13.10
CA GLU A 126 -4.57 -13.62 -12.39
C GLU A 126 -5.69 -14.51 -11.83
N ARG A 127 -6.88 -13.95 -11.65
CA ARG A 127 -8.07 -14.65 -11.18
C ARG A 127 -9.04 -15.01 -12.30
N HIS A 128 -8.65 -14.79 -13.57
CA HIS A 128 -9.47 -15.07 -14.75
C HIS A 128 -10.90 -14.49 -14.63
N GLY A 129 -11.01 -13.26 -14.12
CA GLY A 129 -12.28 -12.56 -13.95
C GLY A 129 -13.16 -13.06 -12.80
N LYS A 130 -12.74 -14.05 -12.00
CA LYS A 130 -13.47 -14.53 -10.81
C LYS A 130 -13.33 -13.58 -9.63
N THR A 131 -13.64 -12.31 -9.84
CA THR A 131 -13.43 -11.23 -8.88
C THR A 131 -14.67 -10.37 -8.76
N ILE A 132 -14.93 -9.84 -7.56
CA ILE A 132 -15.88 -8.76 -7.34
C ILE A 132 -15.12 -7.59 -6.70
N MET A 133 -15.36 -6.38 -7.20
CA MET A 133 -14.83 -5.15 -6.61
C MET A 133 -15.91 -4.47 -5.77
N LEU A 134 -15.59 -4.20 -4.50
CA LEU A 134 -16.47 -3.50 -3.56
C LEU A 134 -15.86 -2.17 -3.16
N ASP A 135 -16.63 -1.09 -3.30
CA ASP A 135 -16.29 0.26 -2.84
C ASP A 135 -17.31 0.67 -1.77
N THR A 136 -16.87 0.71 -0.51
CA THR A 136 -17.77 0.85 0.66
C THR A 136 -18.09 2.28 1.06
N GLY A 137 -17.58 3.29 0.33
CA GLY A 137 -17.99 4.68 0.54
C GLY A 137 -16.82 5.63 0.78
N ASP A 138 -17.18 6.88 1.11
CA ASP A 138 -16.25 8.00 1.31
C ASP A 138 -15.27 8.25 0.16
N SER A 139 -15.72 7.93 -1.06
CA SER A 139 -14.92 8.03 -2.28
C SER A 139 -15.13 9.31 -3.10
N TRP A 140 -16.16 10.12 -2.79
CA TRP A 140 -16.58 11.27 -3.62
C TRP A 140 -16.17 12.65 -3.10
N GLN A 141 -15.70 12.74 -1.87
CA GLN A 141 -15.41 13.97 -1.13
C GLN A 141 -14.01 13.91 -0.52
N GLY A 142 -13.43 15.04 -0.09
CA GLY A 142 -12.17 15.05 0.69
C GLY A 142 -10.98 15.73 0.02
N THR A 143 -11.10 16.08 -1.26
CA THR A 143 -10.06 16.84 -1.98
C THR A 143 -10.60 18.08 -2.69
N GLY A 144 -9.71 19.02 -3.02
CA GLY A 144 -10.08 20.22 -3.78
C GLY A 144 -10.68 19.90 -5.15
N ILE A 145 -10.22 18.84 -5.82
CA ILE A 145 -10.81 18.42 -7.11
C ILE A 145 -12.24 17.88 -6.94
N ALA A 146 -12.51 17.16 -5.85
CA ALA A 146 -13.87 16.74 -5.53
C ALA A 146 -14.79 17.93 -5.30
N LEU A 147 -14.32 18.95 -4.57
CA LEU A 147 -15.08 20.18 -4.35
C LEU A 147 -15.37 20.93 -5.65
N LEU A 148 -14.34 21.21 -6.46
CA LEU A 148 -14.47 21.95 -7.72
C LEU A 148 -15.38 21.26 -8.74
N THR A 149 -15.38 19.92 -8.75
CA THR A 149 -16.19 19.14 -9.69
C THR A 149 -17.52 18.67 -9.10
N LYS A 150 -17.85 19.05 -7.87
CA LYS A 150 -19.03 18.58 -7.13
C LYS A 150 -19.11 17.04 -7.12
N GLY A 151 -17.98 16.38 -6.88
CA GLY A 151 -17.84 14.92 -6.84
C GLY A 151 -17.80 14.21 -8.19
N ARG A 152 -17.95 14.92 -9.33
CA ARG A 152 -18.01 14.28 -10.65
C ARG A 152 -16.70 13.63 -11.09
N GLN A 153 -15.56 14.23 -10.76
CA GLN A 153 -14.26 13.68 -11.16
C GLN A 153 -13.95 12.33 -10.49
N PRO A 154 -14.02 12.19 -9.15
CA PRO A 154 -13.83 10.88 -8.52
C PRO A 154 -14.86 9.84 -8.98
N GLU A 155 -16.13 10.22 -9.16
CA GLU A 155 -17.16 9.30 -9.69
C GLU A 155 -16.83 8.82 -11.11
N TYR A 156 -16.31 9.70 -11.98
CA TYR A 156 -15.89 9.32 -13.32
C TYR A 156 -14.80 8.23 -13.29
N PHE A 157 -13.75 8.43 -12.51
CA PHE A 157 -12.67 7.43 -12.39
C PHE A 157 -13.17 6.12 -11.76
N ARG A 158 -14.01 6.22 -10.73
CA ARG A 158 -14.63 5.06 -10.07
C ARG A 158 -15.37 4.18 -11.09
N ARG A 159 -16.21 4.78 -11.94
CA ARG A 159 -16.94 4.06 -13.00
C ARG A 159 -16.01 3.44 -14.03
N ARG A 160 -14.96 4.16 -14.42
CA ARG A 160 -14.04 3.73 -15.48
C ARG A 160 -13.10 2.61 -15.03
N LEU A 161 -12.69 2.61 -13.76
CA LEU A 161 -11.62 1.75 -13.25
C LEU A 161 -12.15 0.55 -12.44
N TRP A 162 -13.31 0.66 -11.81
CA TRP A 162 -13.86 -0.42 -10.98
C TRP A 162 -14.90 -1.28 -11.68
N ILE A 163 -15.67 -0.71 -12.61
CA ILE A 163 -16.93 -1.30 -13.14
C ILE A 163 -16.75 -1.96 -14.53
N LEU A 164 -15.53 -2.29 -14.95
CA LEU A 164 -15.28 -3.10 -16.16
C LEU A 164 -14.65 -4.44 -15.79
#